data_AF-R2QWB7-F1
#
_entry.id   AF-R2QWB7-F1
#
_cell.length_a   1.000
_cell.length_b   1.000
_cell.length_c   1.000
_cell.angle_alpha   90.00
_cell.angle_beta   90.00
_cell.angle_gamma   90.00
#
_symmetry.space_group_name_H-M   'P 1'
#
loop_
_entity.id
_entity.type
_entity.pdbx_description
1 polymer ?
#
loop_
_entity_poly.entity_id
_entity_poly.type
_entity_poly.pdbx_seq_one_letter_code
_entity_poly.pdbx_strand_id
1 'polypeptide(L)' 'MDTIDEINSLIAKYNFPLEVLQDVNHRLECCKDDFYVKQQLRYLNNLVNAGLVSEK' A
#
# COMPACT_ATOMS: atom_id res chain seq x y z
N MET A 1 -5.16 -10.50 -10.81
CA MET A 1 -4.82 -10.29 -9.38
C MET A 1 -5.56 -9.03 -8.96
N ASP A 2 -6.27 -9.05 -7.84
CA ASP A 2 -6.94 -7.84 -7.34
C ASP A 2 -5.88 -6.84 -6.87
N THR A 3 -6.11 -5.54 -7.10
CA THR A 3 -5.19 -4.49 -6.61
C THR A 3 -5.09 -4.54 -5.08
N ILE A 4 -6.17 -4.93 -4.39
CA ILE A 4 -6.16 -5.14 -2.95
C ILE A 4 -5.24 -6.31 -2.55
N ASP A 5 -5.23 -7.41 -3.32
CA ASP A 5 -4.33 -8.54 -3.06
C ASP A 5 -2.86 -8.14 -3.19
N GLU A 6 -2.53 -7.29 -4.16
CA GLU A 6 -1.18 -6.76 -4.34
C GLU A 6 -0.76 -5.85 -3.18
N ILE A 7 -1.67 -4.99 -2.71
CA ILE A 7 -1.44 -4.15 -1.51
C ILE A 7 -1.18 -5.04 -0.29
N ASN A 8 -2.01 -6.04 -0.05
CA ASN A 8 -1.87 -6.97 1.07
C ASN A 8 -0.53 -7.73 1.00
N SER A 9 -0.12 -8.14 -0.21
CA SER A 9 1.16 -8.81 -0.43
C SER A 9 2.35 -7.90 -0.09
N LEU A 10 2.30 -6.62 -0.47
CA LEU A 10 3.33 -5.65 -0.10
C LEU A 10 3.39 -5.46 1.42
N ILE A 11 2.25 -5.22 2.06
CA ILE A 11 2.17 -5.00 3.52
C ILE A 11 2.69 -6.22 4.29
N ALA A 12 2.42 -7.43 3.80
CA ALA A 12 2.94 -8.66 4.38
C ALA A 12 4.47 -8.80 4.23
N LYS A 13 5.04 -8.33 3.10
CA LYS A 13 6.46 -8.48 2.76
C LYS A 13 7.37 -7.40 3.37
N TYR A 14 6.90 -6.16 3.50
CA TYR A 14 7.74 -5.03 3.92
C TYR A 14 7.31 -4.42 5.27
N ASN A 15 8.26 -3.77 5.93
CA ASN A 15 8.07 -3.00 7.15
C ASN A 15 7.69 -1.55 6.82
N PHE A 16 6.42 -1.32 6.51
CA PHE A 16 5.90 0.04 6.34
C PHE A 16 5.74 0.76 7.69
N PRO A 17 6.02 2.08 7.75
CA PRO A 17 5.67 2.89 8.91
C PRO A 17 4.18 2.81 9.24
N LEU A 18 3.83 2.85 10.52
CA LEU A 18 2.44 2.76 10.98
C LEU A 18 1.55 3.84 10.33
N GLU A 19 2.06 5.06 10.22
CA GLU A 19 1.37 6.19 9.59
C GLU A 19 0.98 5.91 8.13
N VAL A 20 1.86 5.24 7.38
CA VAL A 20 1.59 4.82 5.99
C VAL A 20 0.47 3.79 5.94
N LEU A 21 0.50 2.80 6.84
CA LEU A 21 -0.54 1.76 6.92
C LEU A 21 -1.90 2.36 7.29
N GLN A 22 -1.93 3.32 8.22
CA GLN A 22 -3.14 4.02 8.63
C GLN A 22 -3.73 4.86 7.49
N ASP A 23 -2.90 5.63 6.76
CA ASP A 23 -3.35 6.44 5.63
C ASP A 23 -3.91 5.56 4.50
N VAL A 24 -3.21 4.49 4.13
CA VAL A 24 -3.70 3.55 3.11
C VAL A 24 -4.99 2.88 3.55
N ASN A 25 -5.09 2.40 4.79
CA ASN A 25 -6.33 1.77 5.28
C ASN A 25 -7.51 2.75 5.25
N HIS A 26 -7.31 3.97 5.76
CA HIS A 26 -8.35 5.01 5.75
C HIS A 26 -8.84 5.32 4.33
N ARG A 27 -7.93 5.41 3.36
CA ARG A 27 -8.26 5.67 1.95
C ARG A 27 -9.06 4.54 1.32
N LEU A 28 -8.70 3.28 1.60
CA LEU A 28 -9.41 2.11 1.09
C LEU A 28 -10.80 1.93 1.73
N GLU A 29 -10.96 2.36 2.99
CA GLU A 29 -12.28 2.40 3.65
C GLU A 29 -13.17 3.52 3.10
N CYS A 30 -12.60 4.70 2.83
CA CYS A 30 -13.34 5.88 2.36
C CYS A 30 -13.79 5.76 0.90
N CYS A 31 -12.94 5.20 0.02
CA CYS A 31 -13.23 5.11 -1.41
C CYS A 31 -12.69 3.80 -2.00
N LYS A 32 -13.60 2.97 -2.54
CA LYS A 32 -13.29 1.70 -3.21
C LYS A 32 -13.25 1.83 -4.74
N ASP A 33 -13.09 3.05 -5.24
CA ASP A 33 -12.92 3.26 -6.68
C ASP A 33 -11.59 2.66 -7.15
N ASP A 34 -11.63 1.87 -8.22
CA ASP A 34 -10.48 1.14 -8.75
C ASP A 34 -9.26 2.04 -9.02
N PHE A 35 -9.48 3.27 -9.49
CA PHE A 35 -8.40 4.22 -9.74
C PHE A 35 -7.77 4.66 -8.42
N TYR A 36 -8.58 4.87 -7.39
CA TYR A 36 -8.11 5.25 -6.07
C TYR A 36 -7.33 4.13 -5.36
N VAL A 37 -7.80 2.88 -5.48
CA VAL A 37 -7.07 1.70 -4.96
C VAL A 37 -5.72 1.55 -5.66
N LYS A 38 -5.67 1.72 -7.00
CA LYS A 38 -4.40 1.68 -7.77
C LYS A 38 -3.42 2.78 -7.37
N GLN A 39 -3.91 3.95 -6.96
CA GLN A 39 -3.03 4.99 -6.42
C GLN A 39 -2.36 4.55 -5.11
N GLN A 40 -3.07 3.82 -4.24
CA GLN A 40 -2.48 3.31 -2.98
C GLN A 40 -1.41 2.27 -3.26
N LEU A 41 -1.68 1.34 -4.18
CA LEU A 41 -0.69 0.37 -4.63
C LEU A 41 0.57 1.05 -5.20
N ARG A 42 0.39 2.08 -6.03
CA ARG A 42 1.53 2.85 -6.60
C ARG A 42 2.34 3.53 -5.50
N TYR A 43 1.67 4.11 -4.51
CA TYR A 43 2.34 4.77 -3.40
C TYR A 43 3.23 3.78 -2.61
N LEU A 44 2.70 2.62 -2.24
CA LEU A 44 3.46 1.58 -1.53
C LEU A 44 4.65 1.08 -2.35
N ASN A 45 4.46 0.82 -3.64
CA ASN A 45 5.56 0.42 -4.53
C ASN A 45 6.65 1.50 -4.64
N ASN A 46 6.28 2.79 -4.64
CA ASN A 46 7.27 3.86 -4.67
C ASN A 46 8.14 3.88 -3.41
N LEU A 47 7.57 3.61 -2.23
CA LEU A 47 8.34 3.51 -0.99
C LEU A 47 9.35 2.34 -1.03
N VAL A 48 8.90 1.20 -1.56
CA VAL A 48 9.76 0.02 -1.77
C VAL A 48 10.89 0.33 -2.76
N ASN A 49 10.56 0.87 -3.94
CA ASN A 49 11.53 1.18 -4.98
C ASN A 49 12.52 2.28 -4.56
N ALA A 50 12.10 3.18 -3.69
CA ALA A 50 12.97 4.21 -3.10
C ALA A 50 13.86 3.68 -1.96
N GLY A 51 13.70 2.41 -1.55
CA GLY A 51 14.45 1.83 -0.43
C GLY A 51 14.09 2.44 0.94
N LEU A 52 12.91 3.05 1.05
CA LEU A 52 12.44 3.71 2.28
C LEU A 52 11.80 2.73 3.28
N VAL A 53 11.61 1.48 2.87
CA VAL A 53 11.10 0.40 3.70
C VAL A 53 11.99 -0.82 3.54
N SER A 54 12.16 -1.58 4.63
CA SER A 54 12.90 -2.84 4.62
C SER A 54 11.97 -4.02 4.40
N GLU A 55 12.49 -5.10 3.81
CA GLU A 55 11.81 -6.40 3.86
C GLU A 55 11.72 -6.88 5.32
N LYS A 56 10.68 -7.65 5.61
CA LYS A 56 10.45 -8.33 6.89
C LYS A 56 11.33 -9.55 7.07
#